data_AF-A0A2S8I3T5-F1
#
_entry.id   AF-A0A2S8I3T5-F1
#
_cell.length_a   1.000
_cell.length_b   1.000
_cell.length_c   1.000
_cell.angle_alpha   90.00
_cell.angle_beta   90.00
_cell.angle_gamma   90.00
#
_symmetry.space_group_name_H-M   'P 1'
#
loop_
_entity.id
_entity.type
_entity.pdbx_description
1 polymer ?
#
loop_
_entity_poly.entity_id
_entity_poly.type
_entity_poly.pdbx_seq_one_letter_code
_entity_poly.pdbx_strand_id
1 'polypeptide(L)'
;MATYRELKAQADALAQQAEEARLAELDSIITTMREQIAEYGITPEQLFGRRRVVATNTRAPIAPKYQDPKTGATWSGRGKAPQWIAGTKNRDRFLIEQ
;
A
#
# COMPACT_ATOMS: atom_id res chain seq x y z
N MET A 1 -51.36 8.72 -18.38
CA MET A 1 -50.38 8.57 -17.29
C MET A 1 -49.11 8.01 -17.92
N ALA A 2 -47.94 8.56 -17.58
CA ALA A 2 -46.68 8.02 -18.09
C ALA A 2 -46.52 6.55 -17.66
N THR A 3 -46.03 5.72 -18.56
CA THR A 3 -45.78 4.31 -18.26
C THR A 3 -44.55 4.18 -17.36
N TYR A 4 -44.46 3.08 -16.62
CA TYR A 4 -43.30 2.79 -15.77
C TYR A 4 -41.97 2.87 -16.53
N ARG A 5 -41.94 2.43 -17.80
CA ARG A 5 -40.73 2.47 -18.64
C ARG A 5 -40.31 3.89 -19.00
N GLU A 6 -41.27 4.76 -19.30
CA GLU A 6 -40.99 6.18 -19.63
C GLU A 6 -40.49 6.94 -18.40
N LEU A 7 -41.10 6.72 -17.24
CA LEU A 7 -40.65 7.31 -15.97
C LEU A 7 -39.24 6.84 -15.60
N LYS A 8 -38.93 5.56 -15.84
CA LYS A 8 -37.59 5.02 -15.62
C LYS A 8 -36.55 5.65 -16.56
N ALA A 9 -36.85 5.72 -17.85
CA ALA A 9 -35.94 6.35 -18.82
C ALA A 9 -35.68 7.82 -18.50
N GLN A 10 -36.71 8.55 -18.04
CA GLN A 10 -36.56 9.94 -17.63
C GLN A 10 -35.70 10.10 -16.35
N ALA A 11 -35.85 9.18 -15.38
CA ALA A 11 -35.01 9.16 -14.20
C ALA A 11 -33.53 8.85 -14.52
N ASP A 12 -33.29 7.89 -15.41
CA ASP A 12 -31.94 7.53 -15.85
C ASP A 12 -31.27 8.70 -16.59
N ALA A 13 -32.01 9.40 -17.45
CA ALA A 13 -31.52 10.60 -18.14
C ALA A 13 -31.18 11.75 -17.18
N LEU A 14 -32.05 12.00 -16.19
CA LEU A 14 -31.78 13.01 -15.16
C LEU A 14 -30.57 12.64 -14.30
N ALA A 15 -30.38 11.35 -13.99
CA ALA A 15 -29.22 10.87 -13.25
C ALA A 15 -27.91 11.08 -14.04
N GLN A 16 -27.93 10.83 -15.36
CA GLN A 16 -26.79 11.10 -16.23
C GLN A 16 -26.46 12.60 -16.26
N GLN A 17 -27.45 13.46 -16.45
CA GLN A 17 -27.26 14.92 -16.45
C GLN A 17 -26.72 15.43 -15.11
N ALA A 18 -27.18 14.87 -13.99
CA ALA A 18 -26.69 15.23 -12.67
C ALA A 18 -25.21 14.86 -12.48
N GLU A 19 -24.78 13.70 -12.97
CA GLU A 19 -23.38 13.28 -12.89
C GLU A 19 -22.48 14.11 -13.81
N GLU A 20 -22.94 14.42 -15.04
CA GLU A 20 -22.22 15.31 -15.95
C GLU A 20 -22.02 16.70 -15.34
N ALA A 21 -23.07 17.27 -14.75
CA ALA A 21 -23.00 18.55 -14.04
C ALA A 21 -22.03 18.49 -12.86
N ARG A 22 -22.07 17.41 -12.07
CA ARG A 22 -21.16 17.20 -10.94
C ARG A 22 -19.70 17.16 -11.38
N LEU A 23 -19.39 16.43 -12.45
CA LEU A 23 -18.03 16.35 -12.97
C LEU A 23 -17.53 17.71 -13.48
N ALA A 24 -18.38 18.45 -14.19
CA ALA A 24 -18.05 19.81 -14.65
C ALA A 24 -17.79 20.77 -13.48
N GLU A 25 -18.60 20.72 -12.43
CA GLU A 25 -18.38 21.50 -11.20
C GLU A 25 -17.07 21.11 -10.50
N LEU A 26 -16.78 19.81 -10.39
CA LEU A 26 -15.54 19.31 -9.81
C LEU A 26 -14.31 19.79 -10.59
N ASP A 27 -14.34 19.72 -11.91
CA ASP A 27 -13.24 20.20 -12.76
C ASP A 27 -13.03 21.71 -12.62
N SER A 28 -14.12 22.47 -12.54
CA SER A 28 -14.05 23.91 -12.27
C SER A 28 -13.43 24.19 -10.90
N ILE A 29 -13.84 23.47 -9.85
CA ILE A 29 -13.31 23.62 -8.50
C ILE A 29 -11.83 23.26 -8.46
N ILE A 30 -11.43 22.16 -9.10
CA ILE A 30 -10.03 21.72 -9.17
C ILE A 30 -9.18 22.77 -9.88
N THR A 31 -9.68 23.38 -10.95
CA THR A 31 -8.98 24.44 -11.68
C THR A 31 -8.75 25.65 -10.78
N THR A 32 -9.80 26.14 -10.12
CA THR A 32 -9.70 27.25 -9.16
C THR A 32 -8.73 26.92 -8.03
N MET A 33 -8.81 25.72 -7.45
CA MET A 33 -7.88 25.29 -6.39
C MET A 33 -6.43 25.27 -6.87
N ARG A 34 -6.17 24.80 -8.10
CA ARG A 34 -4.81 24.78 -8.68
C ARG A 34 -4.25 26.19 -8.87
N GLU A 35 -5.07 27.12 -9.33
CA GLU A 35 -4.68 28.53 -9.47
C GLU A 35 -4.35 29.15 -8.11
N GLN A 36 -5.21 28.94 -7.10
CA GLN A 36 -4.97 29.43 -5.73
C GLN A 36 -3.72 28.79 -5.10
N ILE A 37 -3.49 27.51 -5.34
CA ILE A 37 -2.28 26.80 -4.89
C ILE A 37 -1.03 27.43 -5.52
N ALA A 38 -1.07 27.74 -6.81
CA ALA A 38 0.05 28.35 -7.53
C ALA A 38 0.30 29.80 -7.08
N GLU A 39 -0.75 30.61 -6.95
CA GLU A 39 -0.69 32.03 -6.57
C GLU A 39 -0.08 32.23 -5.17
N TYR A 40 -0.57 31.46 -4.20
CA TYR A 40 -0.13 31.59 -2.80
C TYR A 40 1.00 30.64 -2.42
N GLY A 41 1.52 29.84 -3.36
CA GLY A 41 2.57 28.86 -3.10
C GLY A 41 2.16 27.82 -2.05
N ILE A 42 0.88 27.41 -2.05
CA ILE A 42 0.35 26.49 -1.04
C ILE A 42 0.98 25.12 -1.24
N THR A 43 1.62 24.61 -0.19
CA THR A 43 2.24 23.29 -0.22
C THR A 43 1.25 22.19 0.12
N PRO A 44 1.39 20.97 -0.41
CA PRO A 44 0.56 19.83 -0.04
C PRO A 44 0.53 19.57 1.48
N GLU A 45 1.63 19.85 2.18
CA GLU A 45 1.74 19.72 3.63
C GLU A 45 0.81 20.68 4.39
N GLN A 46 0.52 21.86 3.83
CA GLN A 46 -0.42 22.83 4.42
C GLN A 46 -1.88 22.44 4.20
N LEU A 47 -2.20 21.77 3.09
CA LEU A 47 -3.57 21.34 2.76
C LEU A 47 -3.95 20.01 3.43
N PHE A 48 -3.04 19.04 3.40
CA PHE A 48 -3.31 17.66 3.83
C PHE A 48 -2.64 17.32 5.16
N GLY A 49 -1.87 18.24 5.72
CA GLY A 49 -1.04 18.00 6.90
C GLY A 49 0.21 17.19 6.58
N ARG A 50 1.17 17.20 7.52
CA ARG A 50 2.39 16.41 7.40
C ARG A 50 2.07 14.93 7.58
N ARG A 51 2.08 14.16 6.48
CA ARG A 51 1.91 12.69 6.53
C ARG A 51 3.05 12.11 7.36
N ARG A 52 2.74 11.52 8.53
CA ARG A 52 3.72 10.72 9.27
C ARG A 52 4.10 9.55 8.39
N VAL A 53 5.29 9.58 7.82
CA VAL A 53 5.93 8.38 7.27
C VAL A 53 6.15 7.48 8.47
N VAL A 54 5.27 6.50 8.66
CA VAL A 54 5.52 5.42 9.59
C VAL A 54 6.73 4.70 9.03
N ALA A 55 7.89 4.86 9.68
CA ALA A 55 9.09 4.14 9.31
C ALA A 55 8.77 2.65 9.39
N THR A 56 8.53 2.03 8.25
CA THR A 56 8.55 0.57 8.17
C THR A 56 10.00 0.20 8.45
N ASN A 57 10.26 -0.31 9.65
CA ASN A 57 11.57 -0.82 10.02
C ASN A 57 11.80 -2.11 9.21
N THR A 58 12.11 -1.95 7.93
CA THR A 58 12.47 -3.03 7.02
C THR A 58 13.87 -3.46 7.40
N ARG A 59 13.99 -4.19 8.52
CA ARG A 59 15.24 -4.86 8.89
C ARG A 59 15.58 -5.79 7.72
N ALA A 60 16.70 -5.50 7.06
CA ALA A 60 17.22 -6.34 6.00
C ALA A 60 17.32 -7.79 6.49
N PRO A 61 16.89 -8.78 5.68
CA PRO A 61 17.00 -10.18 6.05
C PRO A 61 18.48 -10.51 6.28
N ILE A 62 18.80 -10.96 7.48
CA ILE A 62 20.17 -11.35 7.85
C ILE A 62 20.52 -12.63 7.09
N ALA A 63 21.73 -12.65 6.51
CA ALA A 63 22.24 -13.82 5.81
C ALA A 63 22.14 -15.09 6.68
N PRO A 64 21.72 -16.22 6.10
CA PRO A 64 21.67 -17.49 6.82
C PRO A 64 23.08 -17.92 7.23
N LYS A 65 23.24 -18.35 8.48
CA LYS A 65 24.54 -18.81 9.03
C LYS A 65 24.67 -20.33 8.97
N TYR A 66 23.56 -21.05 9.08
CA TYR A 66 23.52 -22.51 9.10
C TYR A 66 22.56 -23.06 8.04
N GLN A 67 22.88 -24.21 7.44
CA GLN A 67 22.03 -24.93 6.49
C GLN A 67 21.94 -26.41 6.85
N ASP A 68 20.73 -26.97 6.76
CA ASP A 68 20.51 -28.41 6.88
C ASP A 68 20.97 -29.13 5.60
N PRO A 69 21.94 -30.06 5.66
CA PRO A 69 22.41 -30.81 4.49
C PRO A 69 21.35 -31.75 3.91
N LYS A 70 20.28 -32.08 4.65
CA LYS A 70 19.23 -32.99 4.19
C LYS A 70 18.07 -32.29 3.51
N THR A 71 17.67 -31.12 4.01
CA THR A 71 16.46 -30.41 3.54
C THR A 71 16.76 -29.08 2.87
N GLY A 72 18.00 -28.58 2.99
CA GLY A 72 18.38 -27.25 2.50
C GLY A 72 17.83 -26.10 3.34
N ALA A 73 17.12 -26.37 4.45
CA ALA A 73 16.57 -25.33 5.32
C ALA A 73 17.69 -24.50 5.97
N THR A 74 17.54 -23.17 5.95
CA THR A 74 18.56 -22.25 6.45
C THR A 74 18.14 -21.56 7.74
N TRP A 75 19.10 -21.27 8.61
CA TRP A 75 18.87 -20.52 9.85
C TRP A 75 19.96 -19.45 10.06
N SER A 76 19.56 -18.22 10.33
CA SER A 76 20.47 -17.08 10.55
C SER A 76 21.19 -17.11 11.89
N GLY A 77 20.93 -18.11 12.74
CA GLY A 77 21.49 -18.20 14.11
C GLY A 77 20.82 -17.26 15.12
N ARG A 78 19.81 -16.47 14.70
CA ARG A 78 18.99 -15.64 15.59
C ARG A 78 17.61 -16.26 15.79
N GLY A 79 17.06 -16.12 17.00
CA GLY A 79 15.74 -16.65 17.37
C GLY A 79 15.76 -18.13 17.77
N LYS A 80 14.58 -18.77 17.77
CA LYS A 80 14.44 -20.18 18.13
C LYS A 80 15.14 -21.06 17.09
N ALA A 81 16.05 -21.91 17.55
CA ALA A 81 16.74 -22.87 16.71
C ALA A 81 15.75 -23.89 16.12
N PRO A 82 15.80 -24.17 14.81
CA PRO A 82 15.03 -25.25 14.19
C PRO A 82 15.40 -26.64 14.73
N GLN A 83 14.47 -27.59 14.64
CA GLN A 83 14.63 -28.94 15.20
C GLN A 83 15.90 -29.68 14.72
N TRP A 84 16.32 -29.45 13.47
CA TRP A 84 17.48 -30.11 12.86
C TRP A 84 18.84 -29.68 13.44
N ILE A 85 18.94 -28.46 14.00
CA ILE A 85 20.18 -27.95 14.64
C ILE A 85 20.07 -27.81 16.16
N ALA A 86 18.85 -27.71 16.71
CA ALA A 86 18.63 -27.47 18.14
C ALA A 86 19.24 -28.55 19.05
N GLY A 87 19.18 -29.83 18.63
CA GLY A 87 19.65 -30.98 19.41
C GLY A 87 21.08 -31.45 19.13
N THR A 88 21.82 -30.79 18.25
CA THR A 88 23.18 -31.25 17.88
C THR A 88 24.25 -30.64 18.78
N LYS A 89 25.15 -31.47 19.30
CA LYS A 89 26.26 -31.06 20.18
C LYS A 89 27.24 -30.08 19.51
N ASN A 90 27.51 -30.29 18.22
CA ASN A 90 28.36 -29.42 17.39
C ASN A 90 27.57 -28.82 16.23
N ARG A 91 27.23 -27.53 16.34
CA ARG A 91 26.45 -26.78 15.35
C ARG A 91 27.27 -26.39 14.11
N ASP A 92 28.59 -26.43 14.22
CA ASP A 92 29.53 -26.08 13.14
C ASP A 92 29.42 -27.02 11.94
N ARG A 93 28.87 -28.22 12.12
CA ARG A 93 28.59 -29.17 11.03
C ARG A 93 27.55 -28.67 10.02
N PHE A 94 26.76 -27.68 10.42
CA PHE A 94 25.73 -27.06 9.58
C PHE A 94 26.14 -25.65 9.15
N LEU A 95 27.34 -25.19 9.50
CA LEU A 95 27.78 -23.83 9.19
C LEU A 95 27.95 -23.70 7.68
N ILE A 96 27.34 -22.67 7.12
CA ILE A 96 27.59 -22.27 5.74
C ILE A 96 28.88 -21.46 5.77
N GLU A 97 29.95 -21.94 5.12
CA GLU A 97 31.10 -21.09 4.82
C GLU A 97 30.62 -19.99 3.86
N GLN A 98 30.69 -18.75 4.33
CA GLN A 98 30.32 -17.54 3.56
C GLN A 98 31.55 -16.98 2.87
#